data_AF-A0A6H5HDH1-F1
#
_entry.id   AF-A0A6H5HDH1-F1
#
_cell.length_a   1.000
_cell.length_b   1.000
_cell.length_c   1.000
_cell.angle_alpha   90.00
_cell.angle_beta   90.00
_cell.angle_gamma   90.00
#
_symmetry.space_group_name_H-M   'P 1'
#
loop_
_entity.id
_entity.type
_entity.pdbx_description
1 polymer ?
#
loop_
_entity_poly.entity_id
_entity_poly.type
_entity_poly.pdbx_seq_one_letter_code
_entity_poly.pdbx_strand_id
1 'polypeptide(L)'
;MLTRTEKKCLYRISFCQTLAEVTAPTGEWKLIIGSALISISVALWLYMLVVFMVQTELPETFEPERQVAQLKRMIDLRVNPIDGISSKWDYDNNNWKGLPPKTPKKKERKPQDDDE
;
A
#
# COMPACT_ATOMS: atom_id res chain seq x y z
N MET A 1 69.62 -2.21 0.95
CA MET A 1 68.27 -1.82 0.46
C MET A 1 67.43 -3.10 0.41
N LEU A 2 66.25 -3.12 1.03
CA LEU A 2 65.33 -4.29 0.96
C LEU A 2 64.64 -4.37 -0.41
N THR A 3 64.56 -5.57 -0.97
CA THR A 3 63.82 -5.83 -2.22
C THR A 3 62.31 -5.78 -2.00
N ARG A 4 61.54 -5.57 -3.09
CA ARG A 4 60.08 -5.40 -3.03
C ARG A 4 59.34 -6.62 -2.44
N THR A 5 59.88 -7.81 -2.63
CA THR A 5 59.36 -9.08 -2.10
C THR A 5 59.56 -9.20 -0.60
N GLU A 6 60.76 -8.88 -0.09
CA GLU A 6 61.07 -8.93 1.35
C GLU A 6 60.20 -7.96 2.14
N LYS A 7 59.96 -6.74 1.60
CA LYS A 7 59.03 -5.78 2.23
C LYS A 7 57.60 -6.29 2.33
N LYS A 8 57.12 -6.99 1.29
CA LYS A 8 55.78 -7.62 1.30
C LYS A 8 55.71 -8.79 2.29
N CYS A 9 56.77 -9.58 2.40
CA CYS A 9 56.87 -10.70 3.35
C CYS A 9 56.81 -10.19 4.80
N LEU A 10 57.63 -9.20 5.14
CA LEU A 10 57.60 -8.52 6.45
C LEU A 10 56.22 -7.94 6.75
N TYR A 11 55.57 -7.30 5.79
CA TYR A 11 54.22 -6.75 5.98
C TYR A 11 53.18 -7.83 6.29
N ARG A 12 53.22 -8.97 5.59
CA ARG A 12 52.32 -10.12 5.79
C ARG A 12 52.58 -10.85 7.11
N ILE A 13 53.82 -10.84 7.61
CA ILE A 13 54.22 -11.41 8.91
C ILE A 13 53.77 -10.50 10.06
N SER A 14 53.93 -9.18 9.92
CA SER A 14 53.53 -8.23 10.96
C SER A 14 52.02 -8.00 11.05
N PHE A 15 51.30 -8.12 9.92
CA PHE A 15 49.86 -7.84 9.86
C PHE A 15 49.12 -8.93 9.08
N CYS A 16 48.06 -9.47 9.70
CA CYS A 16 47.23 -10.50 9.09
C CYS A 16 46.34 -9.97 7.94
N GLN A 17 46.04 -8.66 7.92
CA GLN A 17 45.21 -8.01 6.90
C GLN A 17 45.74 -6.62 6.53
N THR A 18 45.64 -6.26 5.26
CA THR A 18 45.92 -4.91 4.76
C THR A 18 44.70 -3.99 4.96
N LEU A 19 44.91 -2.67 5.02
CA LEU A 19 43.78 -1.72 5.10
C LEU A 19 42.81 -1.88 3.93
N ALA A 20 43.31 -2.20 2.73
CA ALA A 20 42.49 -2.45 1.55
C ALA A 20 41.60 -3.70 1.68
N GLU A 21 42.09 -4.75 2.36
CA GLU A 21 41.31 -5.97 2.64
C GLU A 21 40.23 -5.72 3.70
N VAL A 22 40.46 -4.82 4.67
CA VAL A 22 39.47 -4.45 5.70
C VAL A 22 38.40 -3.52 5.15
N THR A 23 38.75 -2.60 4.24
CA THR A 23 37.79 -1.69 3.61
C THR A 23 37.10 -2.28 2.39
N ALA A 24 37.38 -3.55 2.04
CA ALA A 24 36.76 -4.20 0.90
C ALA A 24 35.23 -4.27 1.11
N PRO A 25 34.42 -3.82 0.14
CA PRO A 25 32.97 -3.81 0.30
C PRO A 25 32.44 -5.24 0.37
N THR A 26 31.89 -5.62 1.52
CA THR A 26 31.20 -6.88 1.71
C THR A 26 29.77 -6.74 1.18
N GLY A 27 29.33 -7.68 0.34
CA GLY A 27 28.01 -7.64 -0.30
C GLY A 27 26.82 -7.86 0.64
N GLU A 28 27.01 -7.73 1.95
CA GLU A 28 26.06 -8.08 3.01
C GLU A 28 24.75 -7.29 2.93
N TRP A 29 24.79 -6.05 2.45
CA TRP A 29 23.61 -5.22 2.26
C TRP A 29 22.56 -5.89 1.36
N LYS A 30 22.99 -6.70 0.38
CA LYS A 30 22.09 -7.46 -0.50
C LYS A 30 21.36 -8.56 0.26
N LEU A 31 22.05 -9.23 1.18
CA LEU A 31 21.48 -10.29 2.02
C LEU A 31 20.48 -9.69 3.01
N ILE A 32 20.82 -8.55 3.61
CA ILE A 32 19.93 -7.84 4.54
C ILE A 32 18.64 -7.45 3.84
N ILE A 33 18.72 -6.82 2.66
CA ILE A 33 17.53 -6.43 1.89
C ILE A 33 16.74 -7.66 1.43
N GLY A 34 17.41 -8.69 0.94
CA GLY A 34 16.75 -9.92 0.50
C GLY A 34 15.97 -10.60 1.63
N SER A 35 16.61 -10.76 2.80
CA SER A 35 15.96 -11.36 3.97
C SER A 35 14.80 -10.52 4.50
N ALA A 36 14.93 -9.19 4.50
CA ALA A 36 13.85 -8.28 4.90
C ALA A 36 12.62 -8.44 4.00
N LEU A 37 12.80 -8.45 2.67
CA LEU A 37 11.69 -8.61 1.72
C LEU A 37 11.02 -9.97 1.83
N ILE A 38 11.79 -11.04 2.05
CA ILE A 38 11.23 -12.38 2.29
C ILE A 38 10.40 -12.40 3.58
N SER A 39 10.89 -11.79 4.66
CA SER A 39 10.16 -11.74 5.93
C SER A 39 8.81 -11.00 5.80
N ILE A 40 8.78 -9.89 5.05
CA ILE A 40 7.56 -9.12 4.78
C ILE A 40 6.57 -9.96 3.96
N SER A 41 7.06 -10.65 2.93
CA SER A 41 6.24 -11.53 2.11
C SER A 41 5.59 -12.62 2.96
N VAL A 42 6.36 -13.31 3.80
CA VAL A 42 5.85 -14.35 4.70
C VAL A 42 4.82 -13.79 5.69
N ALA A 43 5.06 -12.60 6.25
CA ALA A 43 4.10 -11.96 7.15
C ALA A 43 2.75 -11.66 6.47
N LEU A 44 2.77 -11.18 5.22
CA LEU A 44 1.55 -10.93 4.43
C LEU A 44 0.82 -12.24 4.12
N TRP A 45 1.54 -13.29 3.75
CA TRP A 45 0.95 -14.62 3.52
C TRP A 45 0.29 -15.18 4.78
N LEU A 46 0.96 -15.10 5.92
CA LEU A 46 0.39 -15.53 7.20
C LEU A 46 -0.85 -14.73 7.58
N TYR A 47 -0.83 -13.40 7.39
CA TYR A 47 -2.00 -12.56 7.62
C TYR A 47 -3.20 -12.97 6.74
N MET A 48 -2.97 -13.18 5.44
CA MET A 48 -4.01 -13.62 4.51
C MET A 48 -4.59 -15.00 4.91
N LEU A 49 -3.75 -15.93 5.36
CA LEU A 49 -4.20 -17.24 5.83
C LEU A 49 -5.07 -17.12 7.09
N VAL A 50 -4.69 -16.28 8.04
CA VAL A 50 -5.48 -16.05 9.26
C VAL A 50 -6.83 -15.43 8.90
N VAL A 51 -6.85 -14.40 8.05
CA VAL A 51 -8.10 -13.77 7.60
C VAL A 51 -8.97 -14.79 6.87
N PHE A 52 -8.42 -15.58 5.95
CA PHE A 52 -9.22 -16.58 5.22
C PHE A 52 -9.81 -17.67 6.13
N MET A 53 -9.07 -18.12 7.14
CA MET A 53 -9.53 -19.18 8.05
C MET A 53 -10.48 -18.69 9.14
N VAL A 54 -10.34 -17.44 9.59
CA VAL A 54 -11.05 -16.91 10.78
C VAL A 54 -12.18 -15.96 10.41
N GLN A 55 -12.09 -15.25 9.28
CA GLN A 55 -13.08 -14.24 8.91
C GLN A 55 -14.43 -14.90 8.59
N THR A 56 -15.41 -14.66 9.46
CA THR A 56 -16.82 -14.97 9.20
C THR A 56 -17.39 -14.03 8.15
N GLU A 57 -18.63 -14.28 7.72
CA GLU A 57 -19.36 -13.36 6.84
C GLU A 57 -19.24 -11.90 7.30
N LEU A 58 -18.96 -10.99 6.35
CA LEU A 58 -18.91 -9.56 6.65
C LEU A 58 -20.29 -9.11 7.12
N PRO A 59 -20.38 -8.19 8.09
CA PRO A 59 -21.67 -7.73 8.55
C PRO A 59 -22.41 -7.05 7.41
N GLU A 60 -23.73 -7.22 7.39
CA GLU A 60 -24.63 -6.76 6.33
C GLU A 60 -24.43 -5.27 5.98
N THR A 61 -24.01 -4.44 6.95
CA THR A 61 -23.70 -3.01 6.75
C THR A 61 -22.59 -2.74 5.72
N PHE A 62 -21.74 -3.73 5.43
CA PHE A 62 -20.70 -3.63 4.40
C PHE A 62 -21.25 -3.84 2.98
N GLU A 63 -22.52 -4.19 2.81
CA GLU A 63 -23.16 -4.22 1.50
C GLU A 63 -23.07 -2.82 0.83
N PRO A 64 -22.70 -2.74 -0.47
CA PRO A 64 -22.45 -1.47 -1.13
C PRO A 64 -23.65 -0.50 -1.07
N GLU A 65 -24.88 -1.01 -1.16
CA GLU A 65 -26.08 -0.18 -1.09
C GLU A 65 -26.24 0.47 0.30
N ARG A 66 -25.96 -0.28 1.36
CA ARG A 66 -26.03 0.21 2.74
C ARG A 66 -24.93 1.19 3.06
N GLN A 67 -23.72 0.96 2.55
CA GLN A 67 -22.63 1.93 2.66
C GLN A 67 -23.00 3.26 1.99
N VAL A 68 -23.61 3.22 0.80
CA VAL A 68 -24.07 4.43 0.10
C VAL A 68 -25.20 5.12 0.86
N ALA A 69 -26.16 4.36 1.39
CA ALA A 69 -27.25 4.89 2.19
C ALA A 69 -26.73 5.54 3.49
N GLN A 70 -25.77 4.91 4.16
CA GLN A 70 -25.11 5.44 5.36
C GLN A 70 -24.33 6.71 5.02
N LEU A 71 -23.56 6.72 3.93
CA LEU A 71 -22.81 7.88 3.47
C LEU A 71 -23.73 9.06 3.15
N LYS A 72 -24.85 8.80 2.45
CA LYS A 72 -25.87 9.81 2.18
C LYS A 72 -26.44 10.37 3.47
N ARG A 73 -26.80 9.51 4.43
CA ARG A 73 -27.28 9.93 5.75
C ARG A 73 -26.25 10.78 6.49
N MET A 74 -24.95 10.45 6.41
CA MET A 74 -23.89 11.25 7.04
C MET A 74 -23.77 12.65 6.42
N ILE A 75 -23.92 12.75 5.09
CA ILE A 75 -23.93 14.02 4.36
C ILE A 75 -25.16 14.85 4.75
N ASP A 76 -26.34 14.22 4.82
CA ASP A 76 -27.60 14.88 5.19
C ASP A 76 -27.55 15.42 6.63
N LEU A 77 -26.91 14.67 7.55
CA LEU A 77 -26.67 15.09 8.93
C LEU A 77 -25.50 16.08 9.09
N ARG A 78 -24.83 16.45 7.98
CA ARG A 78 -23.66 17.34 7.96
C ARG A 78 -22.56 16.92 8.94
N VAL A 79 -22.25 15.63 8.99
CA VAL A 79 -21.17 15.09 9.85
C VAL A 79 -19.83 15.71 9.46
N ASN A 80 -19.14 16.33 10.43
CA ASN A 80 -17.86 17.02 10.27
C ASN A 80 -17.86 18.05 9.11
N PRO A 81 -18.60 19.17 9.24
CA PRO A 81 -18.85 20.09 8.14
C PRO A 81 -17.71 21.05 7.82
N ILE A 82 -16.65 21.13 8.64
CA ILE A 82 -15.52 22.06 8.45
C ILE A 82 -14.40 21.37 7.65
N ASP A 83 -13.78 20.34 8.22
CA ASP A 83 -12.63 19.65 7.60
C ASP A 83 -12.93 18.21 7.12
N GLY A 84 -14.16 17.74 7.37
CA GLY A 84 -14.52 16.33 7.20
C GLY A 84 -15.23 15.99 5.89
N ILE A 85 -16.04 14.94 5.95
CA ILE A 85 -16.72 14.37 4.78
C ILE A 85 -17.74 15.35 4.19
N SER A 86 -18.52 16.00 5.05
CA SER A 86 -19.58 16.92 4.62
C SER A 86 -19.04 18.21 4.01
N SER A 87 -17.83 18.66 4.37
CA SER A 87 -17.23 19.85 3.78
C SER A 87 -16.83 19.65 2.31
N LYS A 88 -16.61 18.40 1.90
CA LYS A 88 -16.23 18.00 0.54
C LYS A 88 -17.45 17.75 -0.37
N TRP A 89 -18.66 17.76 0.19
CA TRP A 89 -19.90 17.62 -0.58
C TRP A 89 -20.42 18.98 -1.02
N ASP A 90 -20.83 19.07 -2.28
CA ASP A 90 -21.55 20.21 -2.84
C ASP A 90 -23.06 19.92 -2.76
N TYR A 91 -23.73 20.62 -1.84
CA TYR A 91 -25.16 20.45 -1.57
C TYR A 91 -26.06 21.05 -2.66
N ASP A 92 -25.57 22.04 -3.41
CA ASP A 92 -26.35 22.69 -4.46
C ASP A 92 -26.40 21.78 -5.71
N ASN A 93 -25.26 21.17 -6.03
CA ASN A 93 -25.11 20.32 -7.21
C ASN A 93 -25.29 18.81 -6.91
N ASN A 94 -25.57 18.45 -5.66
CA ASN A 94 -25.67 17.05 -5.18
C ASN A 94 -24.51 16.17 -5.69
N ASN A 95 -23.28 16.69 -5.59
CA ASN A 95 -22.10 15.99 -6.05
C ASN A 95 -20.89 16.29 -5.16
N TRP A 96 -19.82 15.52 -5.32
CA TRP A 96 -18.56 15.81 -4.63
C TRP A 96 -17.85 17.00 -5.27
N LYS A 97 -17.28 17.89 -4.45
CA LYS A 97 -16.49 19.03 -4.91
C LYS A 97 -15.27 18.55 -5.70
N GLY A 98 -14.99 19.22 -6.83
CA GLY A 98 -13.85 18.91 -7.69
C GLY A 98 -14.10 17.84 -8.76
N LEU A 99 -15.29 17.22 -8.80
CA LEU A 99 -15.71 16.42 -9.94
C LEU A 99 -16.39 17.28 -11.00
N PRO A 100 -16.20 16.97 -12.30
CA PRO A 100 -17.00 17.59 -13.34
C PRO A 100 -18.49 17.35 -13.08
N PRO A 101 -19.37 18.28 -13.49
CA PRO A 101 -20.81 18.11 -13.33
C PRO A 101 -21.23 16.79 -13.99
N LYS A 102 -22.00 15.97 -13.27
CA LYS A 102 -22.52 14.72 -13.82
C LYS A 102 -23.38 15.08 -15.03
N THR A 103 -22.93 14.70 -16.23
CA THR A 103 -23.78 14.78 -17.41
C THR A 103 -25.00 13.89 -17.17
N PRO A 104 -26.21 14.33 -17.56
CA PRO A 104 -27.40 13.53 -17.36
C PRO A 104 -27.23 12.22 -18.13
N LYS A 105 -27.21 11.09 -17.41
CA LYS A 105 -27.27 9.76 -18.04
C LYS A 105 -28.55 9.71 -18.87
N LYS A 106 -28.42 9.58 -20.19
CA LYS A 106 -29.54 9.36 -21.10
C LYS A 106 -30.25 8.09 -20.62
N LYS A 107 -31.49 8.21 -20.14
CA LYS A 107 -32.32 7.04 -19.78
C LYS A 107 -32.44 6.16 -21.02
N GLU A 108 -31.73 5.04 -21.03
CA GLU A 108 -31.99 3.98 -21.99
C GLU A 108 -33.34 3.37 -21.58
N ARG A 109 -34.40 3.69 -22.33
CA ARG A 109 -35.70 3.04 -22.16
C ARG A 109 -35.47 1.56 -22.49
N LYS A 110 -35.55 0.67 -21.50
CA LYS A 110 -35.78 -0.74 -21.79
C LYS A 110 -37.08 -0.82 -22.62
N PRO A 111 -37.10 -1.57 -23.73
CA PRO A 111 -38.35 -1.91 -24.41
C PRO A 111 -39.33 -2.43 -23.36
N GLN A 112 -40.52 -1.86 -23.39
CA GLN A 112 -41.67 -2.44 -22.72
C GLN A 112 -41.93 -3.74 -23.50
N ASP A 113 -41.63 -4.89 -22.89
CA ASP A 113 -42.09 -6.17 -23.41
C ASP A 113 -43.61 -6.19 -23.18
N ASP A 114 -44.34 -5.67 -24.18
CA ASP A 114 -45.78 -5.84 -24.31
C ASP A 114 -46.00 -7.28 -24.78
N ASP A 115 -46.18 -8.22 -23.85
CA ASP A 115 -46.70 -9.55 -24.18
C ASP A 115 -47.80 -9.95 -23.17
N GLU A 116 -48.93 -10.27 -23.78
CA GLU A 116 -50.12 -10.96 -23.32
C GLU A 116 -49.84 -12.35 -22.72
#